data_AF-A0A813ZG95-F1
#
_entry.id   AF-A0A813ZG95-F1
#
_cell.length_a   1.000
_cell.length_b   1.000
_cell.length_c   1.000
_cell.angle_alpha   90.00
_cell.angle_beta   90.00
_cell.angle_gamma   90.00
#
_symmetry.space_group_name_H-M   'P 1'
#
loop_
_entity.id
_entity.type
_entity.pdbx_description
1 polymer ?
#
loop_
_entity_poly.entity_id
_entity_poly.type
_entity_poly.pdbx_seq_one_letter_code
_entity_poly.pdbx_strand_id
1 'polypeptide(L)'
;MEAAKRRDLLRDDTEYERCMSEAVIFQMPQQLRTLFCVILLYCNPTKPVDLWNSFKAHMGEDFMQQVDAETAEAMAFYAIDEKLKEQGRSCSDFGMPSPTSVPYSVE
;
A
#
# COMPACT_ATOMS: atom_id res chain seq x y z
N MET A 1 -30.12 -19.55 16.15
CA MET A 1 -28.97 -19.78 15.23
C MET A 1 -29.00 -18.67 14.19
N GLU A 2 -28.47 -17.49 14.50
CA GLU A 2 -28.33 -16.42 13.52
C GLU A 2 -26.99 -15.72 13.76
N ALA A 3 -25.92 -16.25 13.18
CA ALA A 3 -24.58 -15.65 13.25
C ALA A 3 -23.78 -15.86 11.96
N ALA A 4 -24.45 -16.02 10.82
CA ALA A 4 -23.79 -16.39 9.55
C ALA A 4 -24.34 -15.63 8.33
N LYS A 5 -24.82 -14.39 8.49
CA LYS A 5 -25.21 -13.55 7.35
C LYS A 5 -24.70 -12.13 7.56
N ARG A 6 -23.81 -11.70 6.66
CA ARG A 6 -23.25 -10.35 6.40
C ARG A 6 -21.71 -10.27 6.34
N ARG A 7 -21.03 -11.35 5.92
CA ARG A 7 -19.60 -11.28 5.57
C ARG A 7 -19.34 -10.89 4.11
N ASP A 8 -20.38 -10.54 3.34
CA ASP A 8 -20.30 -10.40 1.88
C ASP A 8 -20.80 -9.07 1.29
N LEU A 9 -21.13 -8.05 2.11
CA LEU A 9 -21.80 -6.84 1.58
C LEU A 9 -21.25 -5.50 2.07
N LEU A 10 -20.23 -5.49 2.91
CA LEU A 10 -19.52 -4.28 3.31
C LEU A 10 -18.02 -4.58 3.23
N ARG A 11 -17.54 -4.93 2.05
CA ARG A 11 -16.13 -4.70 1.71
C ARG A 11 -15.99 -3.19 1.47
N ASP A 12 -16.23 -2.43 2.53
CA ASP A 12 -16.04 -1.00 2.56
C ASP A 12 -14.56 -0.83 2.87
N ASP A 13 -13.80 -0.25 1.94
CA ASP A 13 -12.36 -0.05 2.12
C ASP A 13 -12.05 0.78 3.39
N THR A 14 -13.08 1.40 4.00
CA THR A 14 -13.10 1.98 5.35
C THR A 14 -12.41 1.13 6.42
N GLU A 15 -12.59 -0.21 6.42
CA GLU A 15 -11.93 -1.05 7.42
C GLU A 15 -10.41 -1.12 7.21
N TYR A 16 -9.96 -1.10 5.95
CA TYR A 16 -8.53 -1.05 5.61
C TYR A 16 -7.93 0.32 5.88
N GLU A 17 -8.68 1.39 5.60
CA GLU A 17 -8.30 2.76 5.95
C GLU A 17 -8.10 2.89 7.46
N ARG A 18 -9.06 2.43 8.28
CA ARG A 18 -8.93 2.44 9.74
C ARG A 18 -7.72 1.65 10.22
N CYS A 19 -7.52 0.43 9.69
CA CYS A 19 -6.38 -0.40 10.04
C CYS A 19 -5.05 0.28 9.71
N MET A 20 -4.95 0.89 8.53
CA MET A 20 -3.77 1.65 8.10
C MET A 20 -3.58 2.91 8.96
N SER A 21 -4.65 3.65 9.29
CA SER A 21 -4.58 4.83 10.18
C SER A 21 -4.09 4.47 11.57
N GLU A 22 -4.55 3.35 12.14
CA GLU A 22 -4.02 2.85 13.41
C GLU A 22 -2.54 2.45 13.26
N ALA A 23 -2.19 1.75 12.18
CA ALA A 23 -0.81 1.32 11.93
C ALA A 23 0.16 2.51 11.77
N VAL A 24 -0.26 3.62 11.16
CA VAL A 24 0.57 4.85 11.06
C VAL A 24 1.06 5.33 12.42
N ILE A 25 0.27 5.17 13.48
CA ILE A 25 0.64 5.64 14.83
C ILE A 25 1.71 4.74 15.47
N PHE A 26 1.76 3.46 15.08
CA PHE A 26 2.56 2.43 15.78
C PHE A 26 3.70 1.83 14.95
N GLN A 27 3.66 1.94 13.62
CA GLN A 27 4.53 1.19 12.72
C GLN A 27 5.50 2.07 11.94
N MET A 28 6.69 1.53 11.68
CA MET A 28 7.64 2.17 10.77
C MET A 28 7.12 2.15 9.32
N PRO A 29 7.48 3.13 8.48
CA PRO A 29 7.02 3.23 7.08
C PRO A 29 7.14 1.92 6.28
N GLN A 30 8.20 1.13 6.51
CA GLN A 30 8.40 -0.18 5.89
C GLN A 30 7.30 -1.21 6.26
N GLN A 31 6.86 -1.24 7.51
CA GLN A 31 5.81 -2.15 7.94
C GLN A 31 4.45 -1.70 7.39
N LEU A 32 4.22 -0.39 7.30
CA LEU A 32 3.03 0.18 6.65
C LEU A 32 2.95 -0.22 5.16
N ARG A 33 4.08 -0.15 4.43
CA ARG A 33 4.19 -0.67 3.04
C ARG A 33 3.86 -2.17 2.97
N THR A 34 4.33 -2.94 3.94
CA THR A 34 4.05 -4.39 4.01
C THR A 34 2.57 -4.67 4.25
N LEU A 35 1.94 -3.94 5.17
CA LEU A 35 0.50 -4.03 5.43
C LEU A 35 -0.32 -3.71 4.19
N PHE A 36 0.06 -2.66 3.44
CA PHE A 36 -0.56 -2.33 2.17
C PHE A 36 -0.46 -3.49 1.15
N CYS A 37 0.71 -4.11 1.00
CA CYS A 37 0.89 -5.29 0.13
C CYS A 37 -0.03 -6.45 0.55
N VAL A 38 -0.16 -6.71 1.85
CA VAL A 38 -1.06 -7.75 2.38
C VAL A 38 -2.52 -7.44 2.05
N ILE A 39 -2.95 -6.18 2.20
CA ILE A 39 -4.30 -5.74 1.83
C ILE A 39 -4.53 -5.96 0.32
N LEU A 40 -3.59 -5.58 -0.54
CA LEU A 40 -3.71 -5.83 -1.99
C LEU A 40 -3.86 -7.32 -2.28
N LEU A 41 -2.93 -8.15 -1.80
CA LEU A 41 -2.85 -9.58 -2.13
C LEU A 41 -4.04 -10.39 -1.62
N TYR A 42 -4.46 -10.16 -0.38
CA TYR A 42 -5.40 -11.04 0.30
C TYR A 42 -6.79 -10.43 0.46
N CYS A 43 -6.89 -9.10 0.48
CA CYS A 43 -8.15 -8.43 0.72
C CYS A 43 -8.77 -7.90 -0.58
N ASN A 44 -8.01 -7.68 -1.65
CA ASN A 44 -8.48 -7.18 -2.95
C ASN A 44 -9.41 -5.95 -2.77
N PRO A 45 -8.87 -4.82 -2.29
CA PRO A 45 -9.64 -3.61 -2.01
C PRO A 45 -10.35 -3.11 -3.28
N THR A 46 -11.49 -2.44 -3.11
CA THR A 46 -12.24 -1.91 -4.26
C THR A 46 -11.61 -0.66 -4.86
N LYS A 47 -10.86 0.11 -4.04
CA LYS A 47 -10.20 1.37 -4.40
C LYS A 47 -8.74 1.41 -3.93
N PRO A 48 -7.86 0.54 -4.47
CA PRO A 48 -6.46 0.49 -4.07
C PRO A 48 -5.71 1.81 -4.31
N VAL A 49 -6.11 2.57 -5.34
CA VAL A 49 -5.53 3.88 -5.67
C VAL A 49 -5.86 4.93 -4.61
N ASP A 50 -7.09 4.96 -4.10
CA ASP A 50 -7.51 5.92 -3.07
C ASP A 50 -6.84 5.61 -1.73
N LEU A 51 -6.70 4.31 -1.41
CA LEU A 51 -5.96 3.86 -0.23
C LEU A 51 -4.48 4.25 -0.33
N TRP A 52 -3.84 4.03 -1.49
CA TRP A 52 -2.48 4.50 -1.74
C TRP A 52 -2.35 6.01 -1.54
N ASN A 53 -3.21 6.80 -2.17
CA ASN A 53 -3.16 8.27 -2.10
C ASN A 53 -3.31 8.80 -0.66
N SER A 54 -4.08 8.11 0.18
CA SER A 54 -4.27 8.48 1.58
C SER A 54 -3.05 8.21 2.46
N PHE A 55 -2.24 7.20 2.13
CA PHE A 55 -1.15 6.72 2.98
C PHE A 55 0.26 6.84 2.39
N LYS A 56 0.40 7.24 1.12
CA LYS A 56 1.70 7.32 0.42
C LYS A 56 2.74 8.18 1.12
N ALA A 57 2.34 9.29 1.73
CA ALA A 57 3.24 10.17 2.47
C ALA A 57 3.83 9.46 3.70
N HIS A 58 3.00 8.74 4.45
CA HIS A 58 3.43 7.94 5.60
C HIS A 58 4.28 6.73 5.18
N MET A 59 3.93 6.09 4.06
CA MET A 59 4.70 4.98 3.51
C MET A 59 6.04 5.40 2.93
N GLY A 60 6.25 6.68 2.61
CA GLY A 60 7.52 7.21 2.12
C GLY A 60 8.35 7.97 3.16
N GLU A 61 7.86 8.10 4.39
CA GLU A 61 8.47 8.96 5.42
C GLU A 61 9.95 8.59 5.73
N ASP A 62 10.31 7.30 5.63
CA ASP A 62 11.70 6.84 5.80
C ASP A 62 12.64 7.27 4.66
N PHE A 63 12.10 7.52 3.47
CA PHE A 63 12.87 8.03 2.32
C PHE A 63 12.99 9.56 2.33
N MET A 64 12.06 10.27 2.98
CA MET A 64 12.06 11.74 3.04
C MET A 64 13.30 12.33 3.73
N GLN A 65 14.07 11.52 4.47
CA GLN A 65 15.35 11.96 5.03
C GLN A 65 16.45 12.15 3.98
N GLN A 66 16.32 11.51 2.81
CA GLN A 66 17.35 11.47 1.76
C GLN A 66 16.90 12.14 0.46
N VAL A 67 15.60 12.16 0.19
CA VAL A 67 15.01 12.69 -1.04
C VAL A 67 13.80 13.57 -0.74
N ASP A 68 13.32 14.30 -1.75
CA ASP A 68 12.09 15.08 -1.64
C ASP A 68 10.84 14.16 -1.51
N ALA A 69 9.70 14.75 -1.13
CA ALA A 69 8.47 14.01 -0.87
C ALA A 69 7.94 13.25 -2.10
N GLU A 70 8.07 13.81 -3.31
CA GLU A 70 7.59 13.15 -4.54
C GLU A 70 8.44 11.92 -4.84
N THR A 71 9.76 12.06 -4.74
CA THR A 71 10.70 10.94 -4.91
C THR A 71 10.51 9.88 -3.81
N ALA A 72 10.28 10.29 -2.57
CA ALA A 72 10.03 9.38 -1.44
C ALA A 72 8.76 8.54 -1.65
N GLU A 73 7.67 9.17 -2.11
CA GLU A 73 6.43 8.47 -2.47
C GLU A 73 6.66 7.50 -3.64
N ALA A 74 7.42 7.89 -4.66
CA ALA A 74 7.77 7.01 -5.78
C ALA A 74 8.62 5.81 -5.33
N MET A 75 9.58 6.00 -4.44
CA MET A 75 10.40 4.94 -3.84
C MET A 75 9.55 3.96 -3.02
N ALA A 76 8.63 4.48 -2.21
CA ALA A 76 7.68 3.65 -1.47
C ALA A 76 6.80 2.82 -2.40
N PHE A 77 6.34 3.41 -3.50
CA PHE A 77 5.54 2.74 -4.51
C PHE A 77 6.32 1.63 -5.22
N TYR A 78 7.58 1.91 -5.58
CA TYR A 78 8.49 0.91 -6.15
C TYR A 78 8.74 -0.25 -5.19
N ALA A 79 8.99 0.03 -3.91
CA ALA A 79 9.21 -1.01 -2.90
C ALA A 79 7.98 -1.92 -2.71
N ILE A 80 6.78 -1.36 -2.82
CA ILE A 80 5.53 -2.14 -2.81
C ILE A 80 5.43 -3.03 -4.05
N ASP A 81 5.67 -2.50 -5.25
CA ASP A 81 5.62 -3.28 -6.49
C ASP A 81 6.65 -4.42 -6.51
N GLU A 82 7.88 -4.17 -6.04
CA GLU A 82 8.90 -5.21 -5.84
C GLU A 82 8.42 -6.29 -4.88
N LYS A 83 7.76 -5.91 -3.78
CA LYS A 83 7.22 -6.87 -2.82
C LYS A 83 6.10 -7.72 -3.41
N LEU A 84 5.27 -7.14 -4.27
CA LEU A 84 4.23 -7.87 -5.01
C LEU A 84 4.87 -8.84 -6.02
N LYS A 85 5.96 -8.43 -6.69
CA LYS A 85 6.68 -9.29 -7.65
C LYS A 85 7.28 -10.52 -7.01
N GLU A 86 7.75 -10.42 -5.76
CA GLU A 86 8.16 -11.61 -4.97
C GLU A 86 7.03 -12.64 -4.82
N GLN A 87 5.77 -12.20 -4.92
CA GLN A 87 4.57 -13.05 -4.87
C GLN A 87 3.99 -13.35 -6.26
N GLY A 88 4.71 -13.01 -7.34
CA GLY A 88 4.27 -13.21 -8.73
C GLY A 88 3.14 -12.27 -9.17
N ARG A 89 3.00 -11.11 -8.52
CA ARG A 89 2.00 -10.07 -8.78
C ARG A 89 2.67 -8.72 -9.01
N SER A 90 1.92 -7.72 -9.43
CA SER A 90 2.38 -6.35 -9.66
C SER A 90 1.29 -5.35 -9.32
N CYS A 91 1.63 -4.07 -9.16
CA CYS A 91 0.65 -3.00 -8.98
C CYS A 91 -0.41 -2.98 -10.11
N SER A 92 0.00 -3.31 -11.35
CA SER A 92 -0.90 -3.42 -12.50
C SER A 92 -2.01 -4.46 -12.32
N ASP A 93 -1.76 -5.57 -11.60
CA ASP A 93 -2.77 -6.61 -11.34
C ASP A 93 -3.93 -6.10 -10.47
N PHE A 94 -3.72 -4.98 -9.78
CA PHE A 94 -4.72 -4.33 -8.91
C PHE A 94 -5.28 -3.05 -9.55
N GLY A 95 -5.03 -2.80 -10.84
CA GLY A 95 -5.49 -1.59 -11.52
C GLY A 95 -4.76 -0.31 -11.09
N MET A 96 -3.62 -0.44 -10.42
CA MET A 96 -2.73 0.68 -10.09
C MET A 96 -1.72 0.89 -11.23
N PRO A 97 -1.24 2.12 -11.46
CA PRO A 97 -0.15 2.34 -12.40
C PRO A 97 1.09 1.56 -11.96
N SER A 98 1.92 1.08 -12.88
CA SER A 98 3.23 0.54 -12.51
C SER A 98 4.20 1.69 -12.23
N PRO A 99 5.11 1.55 -11.24
CA PRO A 99 6.18 2.53 -11.04
C PRO A 99 7.04 2.61 -12.31
N THR A 100 7.08 3.80 -12.92
CA THR A 100 7.80 4.05 -14.17
C THR A 100 9.29 4.26 -13.85
N SER A 101 10.09 3.19 -13.97
CA SER A 101 11.54 3.16 -13.68
C SER A 101 11.93 3.38 -12.22
N VAL A 102 13.03 2.74 -11.82
CA VAL A 102 13.67 2.93 -10.51
C VAL A 102 13.94 4.44 -10.34
N PRO A 103 13.41 5.11 -9.29
CA PRO A 103 13.62 6.55 -9.11
C PRO A 103 15.07 6.93 -8.79
N TYR A 104 16.00 5.96 -8.74
CA TYR A 104 17.43 6.23 -8.66
C TYR A 104 18.23 5.04 -9.20
N SER A 105 19.04 5.26 -10.25
CA SER A 105 20.23 4.45 -10.47
C SER A 105 21.20 4.82 -9.35
N VAL A 106 21.41 3.92 -8.39
CA VAL A 106 22.62 3.99 -7.56
C VAL A 106 23.79 3.53 -8.46
N GLU A 107 24.60 4.48 -8.91
CA GLU A 107 25.99 4.20 -9.30
C GLU A 107 26.83 3.91 -8.05
#